data_AF-A0A430G747-F1
#
_entry.id   AF-A0A430G747-F1
#
_cell.length_a   1.000
_cell.length_b   1.000
_cell.length_c   1.000
_cell.angle_alpha   90.00
_cell.angle_beta   90.00
_cell.angle_gamma   90.00
#
_symmetry.space_group_name_H-M   'P 1'
#
loop_
_entity.id
_entity.type
_entity.pdbx_description
1 polymer ?
#
loop_
_entity_poly.entity_id
_entity_poly.type
_entity_poly.pdbx_seq_one_letter_code
_entity_poly.pdbx_strand_id
1 'polypeptide(L)'
;MRRKRSNWLTLPQLAGGADLALLAARLVIGGFLIYGVWDNIVSAERMAEFEKFLTVKGFALPGLMAPLSVYAQFLTGIAFIAGFAIRWAGLICAFNFIVALVMVDAPLGIRPAFPAAALVVIGLIFATIGAGRLSIEGMFAPQRR
;
A
#
# COMPACT_ATOMS: atom_id res chain seq x y z
N MET A 1 9.51 -15.32 -42.68
CA MET A 1 9.80 -15.11 -41.24
C MET A 1 10.11 -13.64 -41.00
N ARG A 2 9.23 -12.89 -40.33
CA ARG A 2 9.40 -11.45 -40.09
C ARG A 2 10.25 -11.27 -38.82
N ARG A 3 11.53 -10.94 -38.99
CA ARG A 3 12.49 -10.71 -37.88
C ARG A 3 11.95 -9.53 -37.04
N LYS A 4 11.35 -9.81 -35.87
CA LYS A 4 10.95 -8.77 -34.90
C LYS A 4 12.23 -8.00 -34.54
N ARG A 5 12.40 -6.79 -35.08
CA ARG A 5 13.45 -5.87 -34.61
C ARG A 5 13.17 -5.62 -33.14
N SER A 6 14.13 -5.95 -32.28
CA SER A 6 14.11 -5.57 -30.87
C SER A 6 14.09 -4.04 -30.80
N ASN A 7 12.95 -3.46 -30.43
CA ASN A 7 12.85 -2.03 -30.21
C ASN A 7 13.36 -1.73 -28.79
N TRP A 8 14.63 -1.35 -28.69
CA TRP A 8 15.31 -1.05 -27.42
C TRP A 8 14.71 0.15 -26.67
N LEU A 9 13.95 1.01 -27.36
CA LEU A 9 13.26 2.14 -26.74
C LEU A 9 12.02 1.72 -25.93
N THR A 10 11.24 0.75 -26.44
CA THR A 10 9.96 0.35 -25.83
C THR A 10 10.06 -0.95 -25.03
N LEU A 11 11.13 -1.72 -25.21
CA LEU A 11 11.43 -2.96 -24.47
C LEU A 11 10.21 -3.89 -24.29
N PRO A 12 9.44 -4.22 -25.35
CA PRO A 12 8.16 -4.92 -25.22
C PRO A 12 8.29 -6.32 -24.58
N GLN A 13 9.49 -6.90 -24.59
CA GLN A 13 9.80 -8.15 -23.90
C GLN A 13 9.60 -8.10 -22.38
N LEU A 14 9.73 -6.92 -21.75
CA LEU A 14 9.56 -6.77 -20.30
C LEU A 14 8.10 -6.90 -19.84
N ALA A 15 7.14 -6.70 -20.75
CA ALA A 15 5.71 -6.84 -20.44
C ALA A 15 5.32 -8.25 -19.94
N GLY A 16 6.12 -9.27 -20.29
CA GLY A 16 5.97 -10.64 -19.77
C GLY A 16 6.22 -10.75 -18.27
N GLY A 17 7.06 -9.89 -17.69
CA GLY A 17 7.40 -9.88 -16.27
C GLY A 17 6.42 -9.13 -15.37
N ALA A 18 5.35 -8.53 -15.92
CA ALA A 18 4.48 -7.63 -15.17
C ALA A 18 3.77 -8.30 -13.98
N ASP A 19 3.36 -9.58 -14.08
CA ASP A 19 2.74 -10.29 -12.95
C ASP A 19 3.73 -10.51 -11.80
N LEU A 20 5.00 -10.80 -12.12
CA LEU A 20 6.05 -10.97 -11.11
C LEU A 20 6.41 -9.64 -10.45
N ALA A 21 6.49 -8.56 -11.24
CA ALA A 21 6.71 -7.22 -10.71
C ALA A 21 5.56 -6.78 -9.78
N LEU A 22 4.31 -7.08 -10.15
CA LEU A 22 3.14 -6.78 -9.34
C LEU A 22 3.09 -7.61 -8.04
N LEU A 23 3.46 -8.89 -8.10
CA LEU A 23 3.63 -9.71 -6.90
C LEU A 23 4.72 -9.14 -5.99
N ALA A 24 5.89 -8.83 -6.53
CA ALA A 24 7.00 -8.26 -5.76
C ALA A 24 6.60 -6.94 -5.10
N ALA A 25 5.93 -6.06 -5.83
CA ALA A 25 5.41 -4.80 -5.29
C ALA A 25 4.44 -5.06 -4.12
N ARG A 26 3.50 -6.00 -4.27
CA ARG A 26 2.57 -6.35 -3.19
C ARG A 26 3.27 -6.91 -1.95
N LEU A 27 4.28 -7.76 -2.13
CA LEU A 27 5.04 -8.34 -1.02
C LEU A 27 5.85 -7.27 -0.28
N VAL A 28 6.55 -6.40 -1.01
CA VAL A 28 7.36 -5.34 -0.41
C VAL A 28 6.48 -4.33 0.33
N ILE A 29 5.44 -3.83 -0.32
CA ILE A 29 4.57 -2.81 0.26
C ILE A 29 3.73 -3.40 1.38
N GLY A 30 3.15 -4.59 1.19
CA GLY A 30 2.38 -5.25 2.24
C GLY A 30 3.23 -5.60 3.46
N GLY A 31 4.47 -6.09 3.24
CA GLY A 31 5.42 -6.35 4.31
C GLY A 31 5.83 -5.08 5.06
N PHE A 32 6.07 -3.97 4.34
CA PHE A 32 6.36 -2.68 4.95
C PHE A 32 5.21 -2.18 5.83
N LEU A 33 3.96 -2.27 5.35
CA LEU A 33 2.78 -1.86 6.12
C LEU A 33 2.61 -2.68 7.40
N ILE A 34 2.82 -4.00 7.33
CA ILE A 34 2.75 -4.87 8.51
C ILE A 34 3.87 -4.51 9.49
N TYR A 35 5.11 -4.44 9.00
CA TYR A 35 6.28 -4.16 9.82
C TYR A 35 6.15 -2.80 10.52
N GLY A 36 5.67 -1.77 9.81
CA GLY A 36 5.57 -0.40 10.32
C GLY A 36 4.56 -0.19 11.45
N VAL A 37 3.63 -1.12 11.66
CA VAL A 37 2.61 -1.01 12.73
C VAL A 37 2.60 -2.20 13.69
N TRP A 38 3.53 -3.15 13.52
CA TRP A 38 3.56 -4.37 14.29
C TRP A 38 3.74 -4.12 15.79
N ASP A 39 4.61 -3.18 16.14
CA ASP A 39 4.88 -2.81 17.53
C ASP A 39 3.66 -2.15 18.21
N ASN A 40 2.87 -1.34 17.48
CA ASN A 40 1.60 -0.80 17.97
C ASN A 40 0.58 -1.91 18.27
N ILE A 41 0.61 -3.02 17.53
CA ILE A 41 -0.33 -4.15 17.73
C ILE A 41 0.07 -4.99 18.94
N VAL A 42 1.37 -5.28 19.11
CA VAL A 42 1.85 -6.17 20.18
C VAL A 42 2.15 -5.45 21.49
N SER A 43 2.19 -4.11 21.50
CA SER A 43 2.44 -3.30 22.68
C SER A 43 1.40 -2.19 22.85
N ALA A 44 0.64 -2.26 23.95
CA ALA A 44 -0.29 -1.21 24.34
C ALA A 44 0.41 0.13 24.61
N GLU A 45 1.67 0.10 25.08
CA GLU A 45 2.48 1.30 25.28
C GLU A 45 2.78 2.00 23.95
N ARG A 46 3.18 1.23 22.91
CA ARG A 46 3.39 1.78 21.56
C ARG A 46 2.12 2.33 20.92
N MET A 47 0.98 1.70 21.17
CA MET A 47 -0.32 2.25 20.73
C MET A 47 -0.61 3.58 21.43
N ALA A 48 -0.38 3.67 22.75
CA ALA A 48 -0.60 4.90 23.51
C ALA A 48 0.36 6.04 23.09
N GLU A 49 1.62 5.72 22.75
CA GLU A 49 2.57 6.68 22.17
C GLU A 49 2.04 7.23 20.84
N PHE A 50 1.50 6.37 19.97
CA PHE A 50 0.93 6.80 18.70
C PHE A 50 -0.34 7.63 18.88
N GLU A 51 -1.22 7.27 19.81
CA GLU A 51 -2.39 8.07 20.18
C GLU A 51 -1.98 9.47 20.66
N LYS A 52 -0.95 9.56 21.52
CA LYS A 52 -0.41 10.84 22.00
C LYS A 52 0.17 11.67 20.85
N PHE A 53 0.85 11.02 19.90
CA PHE A 53 1.32 11.68 18.69
C PHE A 53 0.16 12.26 17.86
N LEU A 54 -0.91 11.49 17.64
CA LEU A 54 -2.11 11.96 16.94
C LEU A 54 -2.79 13.14 17.67
N THR A 55 -2.80 13.10 19.01
CA THR A 55 -3.30 14.21 19.85
C THR A 55 -2.52 15.49 19.58
N VAL A 56 -1.18 15.43 19.59
CA VAL A 56 -0.32 16.59 19.31
C VAL A 56 -0.50 17.11 17.89
N LYS A 57 -0.80 16.22 16.93
CA LYS A 57 -1.08 16.57 15.53
C LYS A 57 -2.52 17.07 15.29
N GLY A 58 -3.37 17.12 16.32
CA GLY A 58 -4.72 17.67 16.24
C GLY A 58 -5.75 16.76 15.57
N PHE A 59 -5.54 15.45 15.60
CA PHE A 59 -6.54 14.49 15.11
C PHE A 59 -7.79 14.48 16.02
N ALA A 60 -8.96 14.33 15.40
CA ALA A 60 -10.20 14.09 16.14
C ALA A 60 -10.22 12.67 16.72
N LEU A 61 -10.70 12.51 17.96
CA LEU A 61 -10.83 11.22 18.65
C LEU A 61 -9.57 10.32 18.54
N PRO A 62 -8.39 10.75 19.04
CA PRO A 62 -7.13 10.01 18.91
C PRO A 62 -7.20 8.55 19.35
N GLY A 63 -7.89 8.25 20.46
CA GLY A 63 -8.06 6.88 20.96
C GLY A 63 -8.84 5.94 20.04
N LEU A 64 -9.59 6.48 19.07
CA LEU A 64 -10.20 5.68 17.99
C LEU A 64 -9.34 5.70 16.72
N MET A 65 -8.80 6.85 16.34
CA MET A 65 -8.04 7.01 15.10
C MET A 65 -6.72 6.22 15.11
N ALA A 66 -6.05 6.12 16.27
CA ALA A 66 -4.82 5.35 16.41
C ALA A 66 -5.02 3.87 16.07
N PRO A 67 -5.90 3.11 16.78
CA PRO A 67 -6.13 1.71 16.44
C PRO A 67 -6.74 1.55 15.04
N LEU A 68 -7.61 2.45 14.61
CA LEU A 68 -8.20 2.39 13.27
C LEU A 68 -7.12 2.45 12.18
N SER A 69 -6.17 3.39 12.28
CA SER A 69 -5.08 3.52 11.30
C SER A 69 -4.12 2.33 11.34
N VAL A 70 -3.75 1.87 12.54
CA VAL A 70 -2.86 0.72 12.75
C VAL A 70 -3.46 -0.54 12.12
N TYR A 71 -4.70 -0.89 12.45
CA TYR A 71 -5.33 -2.09 11.92
C TYR A 71 -5.68 -1.96 10.43
N ALA A 72 -6.00 -0.75 9.95
CA ALA A 72 -6.16 -0.51 8.51
C ALA A 72 -4.88 -0.82 7.74
N GLN A 73 -3.73 -0.35 8.21
CA GLN A 73 -2.42 -0.62 7.59
C GLN A 73 -2.09 -2.11 7.64
N PHE A 74 -2.25 -2.75 8.80
CA PHE A 74 -1.95 -4.16 9.00
C PHE A 74 -2.80 -5.08 8.10
N LEU A 75 -4.13 -4.91 8.11
CA LEU A 75 -5.04 -5.71 7.31
C LEU A 75 -4.83 -5.47 5.81
N THR A 76 -4.54 -4.23 5.42
CA THR A 76 -4.17 -3.90 4.03
C THR A 76 -2.87 -4.61 3.63
N GLY A 77 -1.88 -4.65 4.52
CA GLY A 77 -0.63 -5.35 4.26
C GLY A 77 -0.82 -6.86 4.06
N ILE A 78 -1.67 -7.49 4.89
CA ILE A 78 -2.06 -8.90 4.73
C ILE A 78 -2.76 -9.11 3.38
N ALA A 79 -3.74 -8.26 3.07
CA ALA A 79 -4.49 -8.32 1.81
C ALA A 79 -3.56 -8.20 0.59
N PHE A 80 -2.58 -7.28 0.63
CA PHE A 80 -1.57 -7.11 -0.40
C PHE A 80 -0.74 -8.38 -0.61
N ILE A 81 -0.14 -8.91 0.46
CA ILE A 81 0.67 -10.14 0.41
C ILE A 81 -0.15 -11.30 -0.16
N ALA A 82 -1.36 -11.51 0.36
CA ALA A 82 -2.27 -12.57 -0.06
C ALA A 82 -2.73 -12.38 -1.52
N GLY A 83 -2.79 -11.14 -2.01
CA GLY A 83 -3.42 -10.87 -3.29
C GLY A 83 -4.95 -11.06 -3.22
N PHE A 84 -5.56 -10.65 -2.11
CA PHE A 84 -6.99 -10.80 -1.85
C PHE A 84 -7.64 -9.43 -1.56
N ALA A 85 -8.83 -9.20 -2.12
CA ALA A 85 -9.56 -7.94 -2.05
C ALA A 85 -8.68 -6.71 -2.39
N ILE A 86 -7.75 -6.86 -3.34
CA ILE A 86 -6.67 -5.89 -3.60
C ILE A 86 -7.23 -4.53 -3.98
N ARG A 87 -8.36 -4.50 -4.68
CA ARG A 87 -8.97 -3.23 -5.08
C ARG A 87 -9.42 -2.41 -3.87
N TRP A 88 -10.08 -3.07 -2.92
CA TRP A 88 -10.52 -2.46 -1.67
C TRP A 88 -9.35 -2.11 -0.76
N ALA A 89 -8.39 -3.03 -0.60
CA ALA A 89 -7.18 -2.77 0.16
C ALA A 89 -6.40 -1.57 -0.41
N GLY A 90 -6.32 -1.44 -1.73
CA GLY A 90 -5.70 -0.30 -2.41
C GLY A 90 -6.36 1.03 -2.05
N LEU A 91 -7.70 1.08 -2.04
CA LEU A 91 -8.46 2.26 -1.63
C LEU A 91 -8.28 2.59 -0.14
N ILE A 92 -8.29 1.58 0.73
CA ILE A 92 -8.05 1.76 2.17
C ILE A 92 -6.64 2.30 2.42
N CYS A 93 -5.63 1.74 1.76
CA CYS A 93 -4.25 2.23 1.80
C CYS A 93 -4.19 3.70 1.39
N ALA A 94 -4.73 4.02 0.21
CA ALA A 94 -4.70 5.38 -0.32
C ALA A 94 -5.39 6.37 0.63
N PHE A 95 -6.57 6.01 1.15
CA PHE A 95 -7.27 6.87 2.10
C PHE A 95 -6.46 7.10 3.39
N ASN A 96 -5.95 6.03 4.02
CA ASN A 96 -5.18 6.13 5.24
C ASN A 96 -3.94 7.04 5.07
N PHE A 97 -3.21 6.89 3.96
CA PHE A 97 -2.03 7.70 3.69
C PHE A 97 -2.33 9.09 3.13
N ILE A 98 -3.51 9.35 2.54
CA ILE A 98 -3.97 10.72 2.27
C ILE A 98 -4.13 11.47 3.58
N VAL A 99 -4.77 10.85 4.58
CA VAL A 99 -4.94 11.46 5.90
C VAL A 99 -3.59 11.73 6.56
N ALA A 100 -2.66 10.76 6.55
CA ALA A 100 -1.31 10.94 7.07
C ALA A 100 -0.56 12.06 6.34
N LEU A 101 -0.61 12.07 5.00
CA LEU A 101 0.04 13.08 4.18
C LEU A 101 -0.46 14.49 4.50
N VAL A 102 -1.78 14.69 4.57
CA VAL A 102 -2.37 16.01 4.84
C VAL A 102 -2.11 16.48 6.26
N MET A 103 -2.28 15.59 7.25
CA MET A 103 -2.22 15.97 8.66
C MET A 103 -0.81 16.00 9.24
N VAL A 104 0.12 15.23 8.66
CA VAL A 104 1.45 15.01 9.25
C VAL A 104 2.56 15.44 8.31
N ASP A 105 2.60 14.92 7.09
CA ASP A 105 3.84 14.94 6.31
C ASP A 105 3.96 16.14 5.36
N ALA A 106 2.88 16.59 4.74
CA ALA A 106 2.88 17.73 3.83
C ALA A 106 3.38 19.04 4.50
N PRO A 107 3.03 19.35 5.77
CA PRO A 107 3.60 20.49 6.48
C PRO A 107 5.12 20.44 6.69
N LEU A 108 5.72 19.25 6.60
CA LEU A 108 7.17 19.04 6.77
C LEU A 108 7.95 19.21 5.45
N GLY A 109 7.25 19.46 4.34
CA GLY A 109 7.82 19.67 3.01
C GLY A 109 7.88 18.41 2.15
N ILE A 110 8.37 18.56 0.91
CA ILE A 110 8.23 17.52 -0.12
C ILE A 110 9.00 16.23 0.18
N ARG A 111 10.17 16.32 0.83
CA ARG A 111 11.01 15.15 1.10
C ARG A 111 10.40 14.26 2.20
N PRO A 112 9.97 14.78 3.36
CA PRO A 112 9.26 13.97 4.35
C PRO A 112 7.89 13.46 3.86
N ALA A 113 7.20 14.21 3.00
CA ALA A 113 5.91 13.83 2.42
C ALA A 113 5.97 12.68 1.40
N PHE A 114 7.14 12.41 0.83
CA PHE A 114 7.28 11.47 -0.27
C PHE A 114 6.81 10.04 0.05
N PRO A 115 7.14 9.43 1.20
CA PRO A 115 6.69 8.06 1.49
C PRO A 115 5.18 7.91 1.56
N ALA A 116 4.47 8.81 2.24
CA ALA A 116 3.01 8.78 2.30
C ALA A 116 2.39 9.04 0.91
N ALA A 117 2.90 10.02 0.16
CA ALA A 117 2.45 10.28 -1.20
C ALA A 117 2.67 9.07 -2.13
N ALA A 118 3.80 8.37 -2.01
CA ALA A 118 4.07 7.16 -2.76
C ALA A 118 3.08 6.04 -2.41
N LEU A 119 2.76 5.85 -1.13
CA LEU A 119 1.78 4.85 -0.69
C LEU A 119 0.36 5.18 -1.16
N VAL A 120 0.00 6.47 -1.27
CA VAL A 120 -1.26 6.88 -1.92
C VAL A 120 -1.29 6.43 -3.37
N VAL A 121 -0.25 6.77 -4.15
CA VAL A 121 -0.18 6.41 -5.57
C VAL A 121 -0.15 4.89 -5.77
N ILE A 122 0.63 4.16 -4.96
CA ILE A 122 0.70 2.69 -5.02
C ILE A 122 -0.65 2.07 -4.65
N GLY A 123 -1.32 2.58 -3.61
CA GLY A 123 -2.67 2.16 -3.23
C GLY A 123 -3.65 2.32 -4.39
N LEU A 124 -3.62 3.47 -5.09
CA LEU A 124 -4.44 3.72 -6.27
C LEU A 124 -4.09 2.79 -7.44
N ILE A 125 -2.80 2.54 -7.69
CA ILE A 125 -2.34 1.59 -8.72
C ILE A 125 -2.91 0.20 -8.44
N PHE A 126 -2.83 -0.29 -7.21
CA PHE A 126 -3.41 -1.57 -6.81
C PHE A 126 -4.94 -1.55 -6.88
N ALA A 127 -5.58 -0.43 -6.54
CA ALA A 127 -7.02 -0.24 -6.66
C ALA A 127 -7.51 -0.39 -8.12
N THR A 128 -6.75 0.15 -9.08
CA THR A 128 -7.14 0.15 -10.50
C THR A 128 -6.70 -1.12 -11.24
N ILE A 129 -5.46 -1.57 -11.03
CA ILE A 129 -4.91 -2.74 -11.73
C ILE A 129 -5.43 -4.05 -11.12
N GLY A 130 -5.64 -4.08 -9.79
CA GLY A 130 -6.01 -5.27 -9.05
C GLY A 130 -4.82 -6.18 -8.72
N ALA A 131 -5.11 -7.44 -8.38
CA ALA A 131 -4.14 -8.35 -7.76
C ALA A 131 -3.12 -9.00 -8.73
N GLY A 132 -3.40 -8.99 -10.04
CA GLY A 132 -2.63 -9.74 -11.04
C GLY A 132 -2.86 -11.25 -10.96
N ARG A 133 -2.21 -12.02 -11.85
CA ARG A 133 -2.43 -13.47 -11.95
C ARG A 133 -1.85 -14.27 -10.76
N LEU A 134 -0.76 -13.80 -10.18
CA LEU A 134 -0.08 -14.46 -9.06
C LEU A 134 -0.70 -14.06 -7.72
N SER A 135 -1.98 -14.31 -7.52
CA SER A 135 -2.75 -13.85 -6.36
C SER A 135 -3.84 -14.85 -5.98
N ILE A 136 -4.35 -14.79 -4.74
CA ILE A 136 -5.51 -15.59 -4.34
C ILE A 136 -6.73 -15.24 -5.21
N GLU A 137 -6.99 -13.97 -5.52
CA GLU A 137 -8.09 -13.63 -6.44
C GLU A 137 -7.91 -14.28 -7.83
N GLY A 138 -6.67 -14.31 -8.34
CA GLY A 138 -6.34 -14.91 -9.64
C GLY A 138 -6.51 -16.43 -9.69
N MET A 139 -6.59 -17.10 -8.55
CA MET A 139 -6.94 -18.52 -8.47
C MET A 139 -8.43 -18.78 -8.69
N PHE A 140 -9.29 -17.80 -8.36
CA PHE A 140 -10.75 -17.94 -8.42
C PHE A 140 -11.40 -17.20 -9.60
N ALA A 141 -10.77 -16.16 -10.13
CA ALA A 141 -11.29 -15.39 -11.24
C ALA A 141 -10.17 -15.03 -12.25
N PRO A 142 -10.47 -14.98 -13.56
CA PRO A 142 -9.54 -14.41 -14.53
C PRO A 142 -9.44 -12.89 -14.34
N GLN A 143 -8.29 -12.40 -13.86
CA GLN A 143 -8.01 -10.96 -13.83
C GLN A 143 -7.77 -10.46 -15.27
N ARG A 144 -8.64 -9.57 -15.75
CA ARG A 144 -8.41 -8.82 -17.00
C ARG A 144 -7.31 -7.78 -16.75
N ARG A 145 -6.23 -7.86 -17.52
CA ARG A 145 -5.25 -6.78 -17.65
C ARG A 145 -5.80 -5.67 -18.54
#